data_AF-X0UJY9-F1
#
_entry.id   AF-X0UJY9-F1
#
_cell.length_a   1.000
_cell.length_b   1.000
_cell.length_c   1.000
_cell.angle_alpha   90.00
_cell.angle_beta   90.00
_cell.angle_gamma   90.00
#
_symmetry.space_group_name_H-M   'P 1'
#
loop_
_entity.id
_entity.type
_entity.pdbx_description
1 polymer ?
#
loop_
_entity_poly.entity_id
_entity_poly.type
_entity_poly.pdbx_seq_one_letter_code
_entity_poly.pdbx_strand_id
1 'polypeptide(L)'
;PDVSKANRHYVSNRGALTPNPLVKLPLGAVRPKGWLKHQLDLMVDGMIGRLQEVSHFLADDNGWLGGEKEGWEEQAYWFRGFYAMARLTGDERCCRIADEWIEKVLATAEADGYYGPSCCKDIKSRKSTRKVTDLWPHMIMNDALILHHEFTGDERIIPLLKKFFRYCKNIPEREFIPPLTRGIDVAPEFDSWKITVQIPRAVDMCPQIYWLYNHVGGKWLLDLATRFHQHCSGPEDNWLARHIVNFTQRFSYPGIYFQQSRRPWHLE
;
A
#
# COMPACT_ATOMS: atom_id res chain seq x y z
N PRO A 1 0.53 28.26 -0.52
CA PRO A 1 1.95 28.17 -0.93
C PRO A 1 2.07 28.30 -2.44
N ASP A 2 3.13 28.93 -2.95
CA ASP A 2 3.34 29.05 -4.40
C ASP A 2 3.58 27.67 -5.04
N VAL A 3 2.91 27.41 -6.15
CA VAL A 3 2.98 26.17 -6.95
C VAL A 3 3.48 26.42 -8.37
N SER A 4 3.95 27.63 -8.67
CA SER A 4 4.45 28.04 -9.99
C SER A 4 5.77 27.35 -10.38
N LYS A 5 6.50 26.80 -9.41
CA LYS A 5 7.77 26.08 -9.61
C LYS A 5 7.73 24.72 -8.93
N ALA A 6 8.31 23.72 -9.59
CA ALA A 6 8.48 22.39 -9.02
C ALA A 6 9.50 22.39 -7.87
N ASN A 7 9.33 21.48 -6.92
CA ASN A 7 10.32 21.27 -5.86
C ASN A 7 11.61 20.70 -6.49
N ARG A 8 12.76 21.30 -6.16
CA ARG A 8 14.07 20.88 -6.67
C ARG A 8 14.86 19.95 -5.73
N HIS A 9 14.38 19.78 -4.50
CA HIS A 9 15.06 19.04 -3.43
C HIS A 9 14.52 17.61 -3.29
N TYR A 10 13.23 17.41 -3.54
CA TYR A 10 12.57 16.12 -3.43
C TYR A 10 11.66 15.86 -4.62
N VAL A 11 11.45 14.58 -4.94
CA VAL A 11 10.54 14.15 -6.01
C VAL A 11 9.14 14.71 -5.72
N SER A 12 8.64 15.53 -6.65
CA SER A 12 7.30 16.11 -6.61
C SER A 12 6.41 15.56 -7.71
N ASN A 13 5.13 15.93 -7.68
CA ASN A 13 4.18 15.58 -8.73
C ASN A 13 4.70 15.96 -10.12
N ARG A 14 4.83 14.96 -10.98
CA ARG A 14 5.13 15.11 -12.40
C ARG A 14 3.90 15.69 -13.13
N GLY A 15 4.12 16.30 -14.30
CA GLY A 15 3.05 16.82 -15.16
C GLY A 15 1.92 15.81 -15.37
N ALA A 16 0.71 16.29 -15.66
CA ALA A 16 -0.58 15.58 -15.58
C ALA A 16 -1.15 15.41 -14.16
N LEU A 17 -0.33 15.37 -13.10
CA LEU A 17 -0.81 15.57 -11.73
C LEU A 17 -0.84 17.06 -11.36
N THR A 18 -1.67 17.45 -10.40
CA THR A 18 -1.70 18.79 -9.80
C THR A 18 -0.41 19.01 -9.00
N PRO A 19 0.23 20.18 -9.09
CA PRO A 19 1.39 20.49 -8.26
C PRO A 19 1.06 20.32 -6.77
N ASN A 20 1.93 19.61 -6.03
CA ASN A 20 1.77 19.43 -4.59
C ASN A 20 2.55 20.53 -3.84
N PRO A 21 1.87 21.47 -3.15
CA PRO A 21 2.55 22.52 -2.38
C PRO A 21 3.28 22.00 -1.14
N LEU A 22 2.94 20.78 -0.68
CA LEU A 22 3.47 20.14 0.53
C LEU A 22 4.05 18.77 0.18
N VAL A 23 5.26 18.78 -0.40
CA VAL A 23 5.98 17.56 -0.76
C VAL A 23 6.39 16.81 0.52
N LYS A 24 6.07 15.51 0.58
CA LYS A 24 6.49 14.62 1.67
C LYS A 24 8.02 14.57 1.72
N LEU A 25 8.59 14.68 2.92
CA LEU A 25 10.02 14.44 3.14
C LEU A 25 10.31 12.92 3.12
N PRO A 26 11.39 12.47 2.46
CA PRO A 26 11.75 11.06 2.44
C PRO A 26 12.12 10.57 3.85
N LEU A 27 11.97 9.27 4.08
CA LEU A 27 12.36 8.66 5.36
C LEU A 27 13.83 9.00 5.69
N GLY A 28 14.08 9.43 6.92
CA GLY A 28 15.40 9.82 7.40
C GLY A 28 15.78 11.29 7.17
N ALA A 29 14.99 12.07 6.40
CA ALA A 29 15.17 13.52 6.31
C ALA A 29 14.91 14.24 7.64
N VAL A 30 14.09 13.66 8.50
CA VAL A 30 13.85 14.10 9.87
C VAL A 30 14.36 13.04 10.84
N ARG A 31 15.08 13.46 11.87
CA ARG A 31 15.63 12.57 12.91
C ARG A 31 14.95 12.81 14.25
N PRO A 32 14.48 11.75 14.94
CA PRO A 32 13.83 11.89 16.23
C PRO A 32 14.84 12.33 17.30
N LYS A 33 14.42 13.21 18.21
CA LYS A 33 15.17 13.63 19.41
C LYS A 33 14.21 13.75 20.61
N GLY A 34 14.77 13.84 21.82
CA GLY A 34 14.01 14.06 23.05
C GLY A 34 12.93 13.01 23.27
N TRP A 35 11.72 13.45 23.59
CA TRP A 35 10.57 12.57 23.87
C TRP A 35 10.27 11.60 22.71
N LEU A 36 10.30 12.07 21.45
CA LEU A 36 10.00 11.20 20.30
C LEU A 36 11.05 10.10 20.13
N LYS A 37 12.34 10.40 20.33
CA LYS A 37 13.40 9.38 20.31
C LYS A 37 13.18 8.36 21.42
N HIS A 38 12.84 8.82 22.62
CA HIS A 38 12.55 7.92 23.74
C HIS A 38 11.35 7.01 23.47
N GLN A 39 10.28 7.51 22.85
CA GLN A 39 9.14 6.67 22.46
C GLN A 39 9.53 5.59 21.44
N LEU A 40 10.37 5.92 20.46
CA LEU A 40 10.86 4.94 19.49
C LEU A 40 11.77 3.89 20.14
N ASP A 41 12.60 4.27 21.10
CA ASP A 41 13.43 3.33 21.87
C ASP A 41 12.55 2.35 22.67
N LEU A 42 11.49 2.86 23.31
CA LEU A 42 10.50 2.00 23.97
C LEU A 42 9.77 1.06 22.98
N MET A 43 9.54 1.49 21.74
CA MET A 43 8.94 0.62 20.72
C MET A 43 9.90 -0.46 20.22
N VAL A 44 11.21 -0.15 20.15
CA VAL A 44 12.28 -1.12 19.82
C VAL A 44 12.38 -2.22 20.88
N ASP A 45 12.32 -1.84 22.15
CA ASP A 45 12.39 -2.77 23.28
C ASP A 45 11.04 -3.43 23.60
N GLY A 46 9.95 -2.84 23.12
CA GLY A 46 8.58 -3.24 23.36
C GLY A 46 8.00 -4.13 22.25
N MET A 47 6.66 -4.11 22.17
CA MET A 47 5.91 -5.05 21.34
C MET A 47 6.28 -4.97 19.86
N ILE A 48 6.47 -3.78 19.28
CA ILE A 48 6.74 -3.64 17.84
C ILE A 48 8.09 -4.25 17.48
N GLY A 49 9.15 -3.91 18.23
CA GLY A 49 10.49 -4.40 17.98
C GLY A 49 10.69 -5.88 18.29
N ARG A 50 9.84 -6.46 19.14
CA ARG A 50 9.95 -7.86 19.59
C ARG A 50 8.78 -8.75 19.16
N LEU A 51 7.91 -8.27 18.26
CA LEU A 51 6.67 -8.97 17.92
C LEU A 51 6.91 -10.38 17.36
N GLN A 52 8.04 -10.60 16.67
CA GLN A 52 8.44 -11.91 16.14
C GLN A 52 8.66 -12.97 17.22
N GLU A 53 8.98 -12.57 18.45
CA GLU A 53 9.20 -13.51 19.54
C GLU A 53 7.88 -14.12 20.05
N VAL A 54 6.74 -13.50 19.76
CA VAL A 54 5.44 -13.85 20.36
C VAL A 54 4.29 -14.01 19.37
N SER A 55 4.40 -13.46 18.16
CA SER A 55 3.31 -13.48 17.16
C SER A 55 3.53 -14.54 16.11
N HIS A 56 2.60 -15.51 16.04
CA HIS A 56 2.62 -16.54 15.00
C HIS A 56 2.46 -15.97 13.58
N PHE A 57 1.91 -14.76 13.42
CA PHE A 57 1.77 -14.11 12.13
C PHE A 57 3.12 -13.75 11.50
N LEU A 58 4.15 -13.53 12.32
CA LEU A 58 5.49 -13.14 11.87
C LEU A 58 6.47 -14.33 11.86
N ALA A 59 5.96 -15.56 11.99
CA ALA A 59 6.79 -16.76 11.85
C ALA A 59 7.44 -16.84 10.47
N ASP A 60 8.57 -17.54 10.37
CA ASP A 60 9.37 -17.61 9.12
C ASP A 60 8.63 -18.17 7.91
N ASP A 61 7.58 -18.96 8.14
CA ASP A 61 6.76 -19.57 7.10
C ASP A 61 5.52 -18.75 6.71
N ASN A 62 5.46 -17.47 7.11
CA ASN A 62 4.41 -16.55 6.66
C ASN A 62 4.54 -16.21 5.16
N GLY A 63 3.40 -15.92 4.53
CA GLY A 63 3.31 -15.80 3.08
C GLY A 63 4.09 -14.62 2.48
N TRP A 64 4.34 -13.55 3.24
CA TRP A 64 5.16 -12.43 2.76
C TRP A 64 6.65 -12.79 2.60
N LEU A 65 7.08 -13.83 3.31
CA LEU A 65 8.45 -14.33 3.27
C LEU A 65 8.61 -15.52 2.31
N GLY A 66 7.58 -15.83 1.51
CA GLY A 66 7.55 -16.95 0.57
C GLY A 66 7.10 -18.28 1.17
N GLY A 67 6.63 -18.28 2.42
CA GLY A 67 6.08 -19.47 3.07
C GLY A 67 4.63 -19.78 2.66
N GLU A 68 4.10 -20.91 3.14
CA GLU A 68 2.76 -21.41 2.78
C GLU A 68 1.64 -20.90 3.71
N LYS A 69 2.00 -20.27 4.84
CA LYS A 69 1.00 -19.74 5.78
C LYS A 69 0.41 -18.43 5.31
N GLU A 70 -0.48 -17.91 6.14
CA GLU A 70 -1.10 -16.60 5.95
C GLU A 70 -0.07 -15.48 5.73
N GLY A 71 -0.42 -14.54 4.87
CA GLY A 71 0.38 -13.35 4.58
C GLY A 71 -0.55 -12.19 4.25
N TRP A 72 -1.48 -11.88 5.15
CA TRP A 72 -2.50 -10.87 4.88
C TRP A 72 -2.05 -9.50 5.40
N GLU A 73 -2.94 -8.73 6.02
CA GLU A 73 -2.68 -7.35 6.40
C GLU A 73 -1.81 -7.22 7.67
N GLU A 74 -1.85 -8.20 8.57
CA GLU A 74 -1.19 -8.16 9.88
C GLU A 74 0.33 -7.99 9.73
N GLN A 75 0.94 -8.80 8.86
CA GLN A 75 2.36 -8.75 8.56
C GLN A 75 2.74 -7.44 7.86
N ALA A 76 1.93 -7.01 6.88
CA ALA A 76 2.19 -5.80 6.13
C ALA A 76 2.10 -4.54 7.01
N TYR A 77 1.11 -4.47 7.90
CA TYR A 77 0.97 -3.38 8.87
C TYR A 77 2.11 -3.32 9.86
N TRP A 78 2.48 -4.46 10.44
CA TRP A 78 3.64 -4.52 11.34
C TRP A 78 4.90 -4.08 10.59
N PHE A 79 5.16 -4.62 9.40
CA PHE A 79 6.40 -4.35 8.68
C PHE A 79 6.52 -2.89 8.24
N ARG A 80 5.42 -2.27 7.79
CA ARG A 80 5.39 -0.83 7.47
C ARG A 80 5.86 0.03 8.63
N GLY A 81 5.34 -0.23 9.84
CA GLY A 81 5.72 0.52 11.04
C GLY A 81 7.12 0.16 11.55
N PHE A 82 7.42 -1.14 11.60
CA PHE A 82 8.69 -1.69 12.04
C PHE A 82 9.86 -1.20 11.19
N TYR A 83 9.71 -1.19 9.86
CA TYR A 83 10.74 -0.71 8.93
C TYR A 83 11.11 0.75 9.21
N ALA A 84 10.10 1.63 9.30
CA ALA A 84 10.31 3.04 9.60
C ALA A 84 10.98 3.24 10.96
N MET A 85 10.54 2.52 12.00
CA MET A 85 11.13 2.54 13.33
C MET A 85 12.60 2.12 13.28
N ALA A 86 12.91 0.96 12.68
CA ALA A 86 14.27 0.42 12.57
C ALA A 86 15.24 1.44 11.93
N ARG A 87 14.85 2.03 10.80
CA ARG A 87 15.68 3.02 10.08
C ARG A 87 15.84 4.35 10.82
N LEU A 88 14.84 4.76 11.61
CA LEU A 88 14.89 6.01 12.35
C LEU A 88 15.67 5.90 13.66
N THR A 89 15.62 4.74 14.33
CA THR A 89 16.40 4.49 15.55
C THR A 89 17.83 4.06 15.25
N GLY A 90 18.05 3.38 14.13
CA GLY A 90 19.34 2.77 13.81
C GLY A 90 19.68 1.57 14.69
N ASP A 91 18.69 0.98 15.36
CA ASP A 91 18.89 -0.23 16.16
C ASP A 91 19.36 -1.39 15.28
N GLU A 92 20.51 -1.98 15.61
CA GLU A 92 21.18 -2.96 14.74
C GLU A 92 20.35 -4.23 14.54
N ARG A 93 19.67 -4.70 15.59
CA ARG A 93 18.81 -5.89 15.53
C ARG A 93 17.61 -5.63 14.65
N CYS A 94 16.90 -4.51 14.87
CA CYS A 94 15.75 -4.15 14.05
C CYS A 94 16.13 -3.86 12.60
N CYS A 95 17.29 -3.23 12.35
CA CYS A 95 17.79 -3.01 10.99
C CYS A 95 18.05 -4.32 10.25
N ARG A 96 18.71 -5.29 10.91
CA ARG A 96 18.98 -6.61 10.32
C ARG A 96 17.70 -7.34 9.94
N ILE A 97 16.73 -7.36 10.84
CA ILE A 97 15.41 -7.94 10.59
C ILE A 97 14.73 -7.23 9.41
N ALA A 98 14.81 -5.90 9.35
CA ALA A 98 14.22 -5.12 8.27
C ALA A 98 14.86 -5.45 6.92
N ASP A 99 16.19 -5.58 6.87
CA ASP A 99 16.93 -5.99 5.68
C ASP A 99 16.53 -7.41 5.22
N GLU A 100 16.47 -8.36 6.15
CA GLU A 100 16.04 -9.74 5.88
C GLU A 100 14.62 -9.80 5.30
N TRP A 101 13.70 -9.02 5.84
CA TRP A 101 12.33 -8.93 5.32
C TRP A 101 12.29 -8.34 3.91
N ILE A 102 13.06 -7.28 3.64
CA ILE A 102 13.14 -6.72 2.28
C ILE A 102 13.62 -7.79 1.30
N GLU A 103 14.73 -8.48 1.59
CA GLU A 103 15.27 -9.49 0.68
C GLU A 103 14.28 -10.65 0.46
N LYS A 104 13.64 -11.14 1.53
CA LYS A 104 12.63 -12.20 1.43
C LYS A 104 11.41 -11.75 0.62
N VAL A 105 10.88 -10.54 0.84
CA VAL A 105 9.76 -10.00 0.04
C VAL A 105 10.16 -9.83 -1.43
N LEU A 106 11.35 -9.31 -1.73
CA LEU A 106 11.84 -9.18 -3.11
C LEU A 106 11.97 -10.54 -3.81
N ALA A 107 12.37 -11.58 -3.08
CA ALA A 107 12.53 -12.93 -3.60
C ALA A 107 11.19 -13.60 -4.00
N THR A 108 10.05 -13.10 -3.52
CA THR A 108 8.71 -13.60 -3.91
C THR A 108 8.23 -13.13 -5.28
N ALA A 109 9.00 -12.29 -5.98
CA ALA A 109 8.59 -11.74 -7.27
C ALA A 109 8.47 -12.82 -8.36
N GLU A 110 7.30 -12.90 -8.98
CA GLU A 110 6.97 -13.84 -10.04
C GLU A 110 7.18 -13.25 -11.45
N ALA A 111 7.21 -14.13 -12.45
CA ALA A 111 7.43 -13.76 -13.85
C ALA A 111 6.32 -12.88 -14.43
N ASP A 112 5.06 -13.03 -13.97
CA ASP A 112 3.92 -12.23 -14.41
C ASP A 112 3.83 -10.85 -13.74
N GLY A 113 4.71 -10.60 -12.76
CA GLY A 113 4.83 -9.34 -12.03
C GLY A 113 4.14 -9.33 -10.67
N TYR A 114 3.40 -10.37 -10.29
CA TYR A 114 2.95 -10.51 -8.89
C TYR A 114 4.15 -10.66 -7.95
N TYR A 115 4.01 -10.23 -6.71
CA TYR A 115 4.96 -10.55 -5.64
C TYR A 115 4.19 -10.69 -4.32
N GLY A 116 4.76 -11.41 -3.37
CA GLY A 116 4.22 -11.60 -2.03
C GLY A 116 3.43 -12.91 -1.87
N PRO A 117 2.49 -12.96 -0.92
CA PRO A 117 1.81 -14.17 -0.50
C PRO A 117 1.02 -14.83 -1.62
N SER A 118 1.34 -16.07 -1.97
CA SER A 118 0.61 -16.84 -2.98
C SER A 118 -0.85 -17.07 -2.60
N CYS A 119 -1.16 -17.13 -1.30
CA CYS A 119 -2.52 -17.27 -0.78
C CYS A 119 -3.45 -16.07 -1.06
N CYS A 120 -2.88 -14.92 -1.46
CA CYS A 120 -3.65 -13.74 -1.87
C CYS A 120 -3.89 -13.67 -3.39
N LYS A 121 -3.24 -14.52 -4.18
CA LYS A 121 -3.32 -14.52 -5.65
C LYS A 121 -4.37 -15.51 -6.14
N ASP A 122 -5.15 -15.12 -7.16
CA ASP A 122 -6.07 -16.02 -7.88
C ASP A 122 -7.05 -16.79 -6.95
N ILE A 123 -7.51 -16.14 -5.87
CA ILE A 123 -8.46 -16.69 -4.90
C ILE A 123 -9.75 -17.05 -5.63
N LYS A 124 -10.10 -18.33 -5.60
CA LYS A 124 -11.31 -18.87 -6.23
C LYS A 124 -12.48 -18.82 -5.27
N SER A 125 -13.65 -18.48 -5.79
CA SER A 125 -14.90 -18.67 -5.07
C SER A 125 -15.39 -20.10 -5.17
N ARG A 126 -15.99 -20.65 -4.10
CA ARG A 126 -16.79 -21.89 -4.19
C ARG A 126 -18.21 -21.64 -4.71
N LYS A 127 -18.66 -20.38 -4.70
CA LYS A 127 -20.02 -19.97 -5.10
C LYS A 127 -20.10 -19.43 -6.53
N SER A 128 -18.97 -19.21 -7.19
CA SER A 128 -18.93 -18.71 -8.57
C SER A 128 -17.69 -19.24 -9.31
N THR A 129 -17.70 -19.15 -10.63
CA THR A 129 -16.52 -19.47 -11.47
C THR A 129 -15.48 -18.35 -11.47
N ARG A 130 -15.64 -17.32 -10.63
CA ARG A 130 -14.74 -16.18 -10.56
C ARG A 130 -13.51 -16.50 -9.71
N LYS A 131 -12.42 -15.85 -10.08
CA LYS A 131 -11.23 -15.69 -9.25
C LYS A 131 -10.94 -14.21 -9.07
N VAL A 132 -10.24 -13.88 -7.98
CA VAL A 132 -9.81 -12.52 -7.65
C VAL A 132 -8.46 -12.57 -6.98
N THR A 133 -7.62 -11.58 -7.23
CA THR A 133 -6.44 -11.35 -6.42
C THR A 133 -6.79 -10.35 -5.33
N ASP A 134 -6.50 -10.69 -4.07
CA ASP A 134 -6.61 -9.77 -2.95
C ASP A 134 -5.39 -8.83 -2.95
N LEU A 135 -5.62 -7.59 -3.40
CA LEU A 135 -4.62 -6.54 -3.52
C LEU A 135 -4.54 -5.66 -2.27
N TRP A 136 -5.46 -5.84 -1.31
CA TRP A 136 -5.47 -5.08 -0.06
C TRP A 136 -4.14 -5.13 0.69
N PRO A 137 -3.54 -6.31 0.96
CA PRO A 137 -2.33 -6.35 1.77
C PRO A 137 -1.13 -5.71 1.03
N HIS A 138 -1.13 -5.67 -0.31
CA HIS A 138 -0.15 -4.89 -1.09
C HIS A 138 -0.30 -3.38 -0.94
N MET A 139 -1.52 -2.87 -0.77
CA MET A 139 -1.75 -1.44 -0.48
C MET A 139 -1.05 -1.01 0.81
N ILE A 140 -0.72 -1.94 1.71
CA ILE A 140 0.02 -1.67 2.94
C ILE A 140 1.52 -1.96 2.74
N MET A 141 1.86 -3.12 2.16
CA MET A 141 3.26 -3.54 2.00
C MET A 141 4.06 -2.61 1.09
N ASN A 142 3.45 -2.08 0.04
CA ASN A 142 4.08 -1.12 -0.87
C ASN A 142 4.64 0.11 -0.13
N ASP A 143 4.01 0.56 0.96
CA ASP A 143 4.52 1.68 1.75
C ASP A 143 5.90 1.34 2.33
N ALA A 144 6.10 0.12 2.85
CA ALA A 144 7.40 -0.31 3.40
C ALA A 144 8.48 -0.36 2.30
N LEU A 145 8.14 -0.86 1.12
CA LEU A 145 9.05 -0.91 -0.02
C LEU A 145 9.44 0.49 -0.52
N ILE A 146 8.46 1.41 -0.59
CA ILE A 146 8.69 2.81 -0.93
C ILE A 146 9.59 3.48 0.11
N LEU A 147 9.31 3.28 1.41
CA LEU A 147 10.16 3.78 2.49
C LEU A 147 11.58 3.24 2.39
N HIS A 148 11.75 1.99 1.94
CA HIS A 148 13.06 1.40 1.71
C HIS A 148 13.83 2.08 0.59
N HIS A 149 13.18 2.29 -0.56
CA HIS A 149 13.78 3.06 -1.64
C HIS A 149 14.13 4.49 -1.20
N GLU A 150 13.23 5.18 -0.50
CA GLU A 150 13.45 6.55 -0.03
C GLU A 150 14.62 6.66 0.95
N PHE A 151 14.84 5.64 1.79
CA PHE A 151 15.91 5.66 2.79
C PHE A 151 17.27 5.23 2.24
N THR A 152 17.29 4.25 1.34
CA THR A 152 18.53 3.59 0.89
C THR A 152 18.95 3.93 -0.54
N GLY A 153 18.00 4.39 -1.37
CA GLY A 153 18.21 4.51 -2.81
C GLY A 153 18.15 3.17 -3.56
N ASP A 154 17.67 2.09 -2.95
CA ASP A 154 17.62 0.76 -3.58
C ASP A 154 16.82 0.77 -4.88
N GLU A 155 17.54 0.69 -6.00
CA GLU A 155 17.00 0.78 -7.34
C GLU A 155 16.10 -0.41 -7.71
N ARG A 156 16.13 -1.52 -6.94
CA ARG A 156 15.31 -2.73 -7.20
C ARG A 156 13.81 -2.51 -6.96
N ILE A 157 13.45 -1.53 -6.12
CA ILE A 157 12.04 -1.27 -5.77
C ILE A 157 11.24 -0.72 -6.95
N ILE A 158 11.81 0.21 -7.72
CA ILE A 158 11.14 0.80 -8.90
C ILE A 158 10.73 -0.28 -9.93
N PRO A 159 11.62 -1.18 -10.40
CA PRO A 159 11.24 -2.22 -11.35
C PRO A 159 10.28 -3.26 -10.75
N LEU A 160 10.37 -3.58 -9.45
CA LEU A 160 9.39 -4.44 -8.78
C LEU A 160 7.99 -3.83 -8.84
N LEU A 161 7.81 -2.60 -8.34
CA LEU A 161 6.51 -1.93 -8.34
C LEU A 161 5.99 -1.70 -9.76
N LYS A 162 6.88 -1.42 -10.71
CA LYS A 162 6.50 -1.32 -12.14
C LYS A 162 5.94 -2.63 -12.68
N LYS A 163 6.54 -3.78 -12.34
CA LYS A 163 6.04 -5.11 -12.73
C LYS A 163 4.71 -5.41 -12.02
N PHE A 164 4.61 -5.13 -10.73
CA PHE A 164 3.39 -5.32 -9.95
C PHE A 164 2.23 -4.49 -10.47
N PHE A 165 2.43 -3.20 -10.75
CA PHE A 165 1.37 -2.38 -11.32
C PHE A 165 1.02 -2.77 -12.76
N ARG A 166 1.96 -3.32 -13.53
CA ARG A 166 1.63 -3.96 -14.82
C ARG A 166 0.77 -5.20 -14.63
N TYR A 167 1.09 -6.04 -13.64
CA TYR A 167 0.24 -7.17 -13.24
C TYR A 167 -1.17 -6.67 -12.91
N CYS A 168 -1.33 -5.72 -11.99
CA CYS A 168 -2.63 -5.14 -11.61
C CYS A 168 -3.40 -4.56 -12.81
N LYS A 169 -2.72 -3.86 -13.72
CA LYS A 169 -3.32 -3.33 -14.95
C LYS A 169 -3.83 -4.44 -15.86
N ASN A 170 -3.15 -5.58 -15.91
CA ASN A 170 -3.47 -6.69 -16.80
C ASN A 170 -4.45 -7.70 -16.21
N ILE A 171 -4.81 -7.58 -14.92
CA ILE A 171 -5.89 -8.36 -14.32
C ILE A 171 -7.18 -8.12 -15.15
N PRO A 172 -7.84 -9.17 -15.66
CA PRO A 172 -9.09 -9.02 -16.41
C PRO A 172 -10.16 -8.30 -15.58
N GLU A 173 -11.01 -7.52 -16.22
CA GLU A 173 -12.01 -6.68 -15.54
C GLU A 173 -12.90 -7.47 -14.57
N ARG A 174 -13.35 -8.66 -14.98
CA ARG A 174 -14.17 -9.57 -14.16
C ARG A 174 -13.45 -10.18 -12.94
N GLU A 175 -12.12 -10.06 -12.89
CA GLU A 175 -11.23 -10.66 -11.87
C GLU A 175 -10.47 -9.60 -11.05
N PHE A 176 -10.66 -8.31 -11.36
CA PHE A 176 -10.07 -7.20 -10.63
C PHE A 176 -10.81 -6.99 -9.29
N ILE A 177 -10.88 -5.77 -8.79
CA ILE A 177 -11.61 -5.47 -7.56
C ILE A 177 -13.12 -5.66 -7.81
N PRO A 178 -13.79 -6.57 -7.10
CA PRO A 178 -15.21 -6.80 -7.28
C PRO A 178 -16.02 -5.52 -6.97
N PRO A 179 -17.09 -5.22 -7.71
CA PRO A 179 -17.97 -4.11 -7.35
C PRO A 179 -18.73 -4.44 -6.06
N LEU A 180 -18.89 -3.45 -5.17
CA LEU A 180 -19.76 -3.61 -4.00
C LEU A 180 -21.23 -3.56 -4.44
N THR A 181 -21.99 -4.62 -4.19
CA THR A 181 -23.46 -4.56 -4.22
C THR A 181 -23.95 -3.85 -2.96
N ARG A 182 -24.66 -2.73 -3.13
CA ARG A 182 -25.19 -1.88 -2.04
C ARG A 182 -25.77 -2.73 -0.90
N GLY A 183 -25.37 -2.42 0.34
CA GLY A 183 -25.97 -2.98 1.55
C GLY A 183 -25.45 -4.34 1.98
N ILE A 184 -24.39 -4.86 1.36
CA ILE A 184 -23.74 -6.11 1.79
C ILE A 184 -22.27 -5.80 2.13
N ASP A 185 -21.88 -5.99 3.38
CA ASP A 185 -20.47 -5.88 3.86
C ASP A 185 -19.58 -7.03 3.36
N VAL A 186 -20.08 -7.82 2.40
CA VAL A 186 -19.42 -9.00 1.85
C VAL A 186 -19.73 -9.05 0.36
N ALA A 187 -18.72 -9.21 -0.48
CA ALA A 187 -18.93 -9.62 -1.86
C ALA A 187 -19.57 -11.02 -1.84
N PRO A 188 -20.90 -11.15 -2.09
CA PRO A 188 -21.65 -12.38 -1.79
C PRO A 188 -21.17 -13.59 -2.60
N GLU A 189 -20.46 -13.28 -3.68
CA GLU A 189 -19.89 -14.18 -4.65
C GLU A 189 -18.57 -14.80 -4.20
N PHE A 190 -18.00 -14.40 -3.06
CA PHE A 190 -16.77 -14.94 -2.49
C PHE A 190 -17.02 -15.47 -1.07
N ASP A 191 -16.23 -16.47 -0.67
CA ASP A 191 -16.38 -17.13 0.63
C ASP A 191 -15.64 -16.41 1.77
N SER A 192 -14.78 -15.45 1.44
CA SER A 192 -13.96 -14.73 2.40
C SER A 192 -14.33 -13.26 2.43
N TRP A 193 -14.59 -12.74 3.62
CA TRP A 193 -14.82 -11.31 3.86
C TRP A 193 -13.60 -10.46 3.50
N LYS A 194 -12.39 -11.03 3.55
CA LYS A 194 -11.11 -10.35 3.22
C LYS A 194 -11.12 -9.72 1.83
N ILE A 195 -11.69 -10.43 0.85
CA ILE A 195 -11.84 -9.93 -0.53
C ILE A 195 -12.64 -8.62 -0.61
N THR A 196 -13.56 -8.41 0.34
CA THR A 196 -14.42 -7.23 0.36
C THR A 196 -13.68 -6.00 0.85
N VAL A 197 -12.57 -6.18 1.57
CA VAL A 197 -11.81 -5.09 2.20
C VAL A 197 -11.18 -4.16 1.16
N GLN A 198 -10.68 -4.69 0.04
CA GLN A 198 -10.12 -3.87 -1.04
C GLN A 198 -11.15 -2.99 -1.77
N ILE A 199 -12.46 -3.29 -1.66
CA ILE A 199 -13.49 -2.59 -2.43
C ILE A 199 -13.71 -1.15 -1.94
N PRO A 200 -13.97 -0.88 -0.64
CA PRO A 200 -14.05 0.48 -0.13
C PRO A 200 -12.66 1.12 0.07
N ARG A 201 -11.57 0.42 -0.24
CA ARG A 201 -10.19 0.86 -0.01
C ARG A 201 -9.33 0.94 -1.27
N ALA A 202 -9.91 0.72 -2.44
CA ALA A 202 -9.18 0.66 -3.70
C ALA A 202 -8.33 1.92 -3.98
N VAL A 203 -8.78 3.09 -3.52
CA VAL A 203 -8.05 4.37 -3.67
C VAL A 203 -6.74 4.40 -2.87
N ASP A 204 -6.57 3.57 -1.83
CA ASP A 204 -5.32 3.47 -1.07
C ASP A 204 -4.12 3.04 -1.94
N MET A 205 -4.37 2.43 -3.11
CA MET A 205 -3.31 2.13 -4.09
C MET A 205 -2.83 3.36 -4.87
N CYS A 206 -3.67 4.40 -5.01
CA CYS A 206 -3.38 5.57 -5.86
C CYS A 206 -2.11 6.34 -5.45
N PRO A 207 -1.85 6.63 -4.15
CA PRO A 207 -0.62 7.31 -3.74
C PRO A 207 0.66 6.58 -4.20
N GLN A 208 0.65 5.25 -4.20
CA GLN A 208 1.80 4.42 -4.58
C GLN A 208 1.98 4.38 -6.09
N ILE A 209 0.88 4.35 -6.85
CA ILE A 209 0.89 4.50 -8.31
C ILE A 209 1.43 5.89 -8.69
N TYR A 210 1.00 6.96 -7.99
CA TYR A 210 1.50 8.32 -8.20
C TYR A 210 2.97 8.47 -7.82
N TRP A 211 3.40 7.82 -6.74
CA TRP A 211 4.82 7.77 -6.38
C TRP A 211 5.64 7.19 -7.53
N LEU A 212 5.25 6.03 -8.07
CA LEU A 212 5.96 5.44 -9.20
C LEU A 212 5.87 6.33 -10.45
N TYR A 213 4.71 6.94 -10.72
CA TYR A 213 4.54 7.87 -11.83
C TYR A 213 5.49 9.08 -11.73
N ASN A 214 5.72 9.60 -10.52
CA ASN A 214 6.64 10.70 -10.31
C ASN A 214 8.11 10.30 -10.60
N HIS A 215 8.46 9.02 -10.40
CA HIS A 215 9.78 8.47 -10.74
C HIS A 215 9.94 8.14 -12.22
N VAL A 216 9.00 7.42 -12.83
CA VAL A 216 9.19 6.87 -14.20
C VAL A 216 8.22 7.42 -15.24
N GLY A 217 7.11 8.01 -14.83
CA GLY A 217 6.08 8.55 -15.72
C GLY A 217 5.31 7.46 -16.47
N GLY A 218 4.66 7.85 -17.56
CA GLY A 218 3.88 6.96 -18.40
C GLY A 218 2.39 6.99 -18.07
N LYS A 219 1.58 7.36 -19.06
CA LYS A 219 0.12 7.51 -18.95
C LYS A 219 -0.58 6.26 -18.39
N TRP A 220 -0.05 5.08 -18.66
CA TRP A 220 -0.63 3.82 -18.20
C TRP A 220 -0.74 3.70 -16.66
N LEU A 221 0.13 4.39 -15.90
CA LEU A 221 0.02 4.46 -14.44
C LEU A 221 -1.17 5.32 -14.01
N LEU A 222 -1.37 6.45 -14.67
CA LEU A 222 -2.55 7.30 -14.42
C LEU A 222 -3.84 6.57 -14.80
N ASP A 223 -3.84 5.83 -15.91
CA ASP A 223 -4.98 5.00 -16.32
C ASP A 223 -5.26 3.90 -15.27
N LEU A 224 -4.22 3.31 -14.69
CA LEU A 224 -4.36 2.34 -13.59
C LEU A 224 -4.92 2.99 -12.31
N ALA A 225 -4.45 4.19 -11.94
CA ALA A 225 -5.00 4.92 -10.79
C ALA A 225 -6.49 5.25 -10.98
N THR A 226 -6.89 5.66 -12.20
CA THR A 226 -8.31 5.84 -12.54
C THR A 226 -9.10 4.54 -12.38
N ARG A 227 -8.54 3.39 -12.79
CA ARG A 227 -9.18 2.10 -12.61
C ARG A 227 -9.42 1.80 -11.12
N PHE A 228 -8.40 1.91 -10.27
CA PHE A 228 -8.57 1.71 -8.82
C PHE A 228 -9.61 2.66 -8.22
N HIS A 229 -9.58 3.94 -8.61
CA HIS A 229 -10.57 4.91 -8.17
C HIS A 229 -12.00 4.54 -8.61
N GLN A 230 -12.20 4.08 -9.85
CA GLN A 230 -13.51 3.69 -10.38
C GLN A 230 -14.08 2.43 -9.71
N HIS A 231 -13.23 1.51 -9.26
CA HIS A 231 -13.65 0.32 -8.51
C HIS A 231 -13.84 0.57 -7.02
N CYS A 232 -13.43 1.73 -6.50
CA CYS A 232 -13.71 2.09 -5.14
C CYS A 232 -15.22 2.32 -4.97
N SER A 233 -15.84 1.63 -4.01
CA SER A 233 -17.28 1.81 -3.77
C SER A 233 -17.59 3.28 -3.44
N GLY A 234 -18.70 3.80 -3.99
CA GLY A 234 -19.26 5.12 -3.68
C GLY A 234 -19.79 5.23 -2.24
N PRO A 235 -20.19 6.43 -1.77
CA PRO A 235 -20.72 6.60 -0.42
C PRO A 235 -21.98 5.75 -0.23
N GLU A 236 -22.10 5.10 0.93
CA GLU A 236 -23.28 4.28 1.26
C GLU A 236 -24.53 5.16 1.42
N ASP A 237 -24.39 6.25 2.17
CA ASP A 237 -25.38 7.28 2.44
C ASP A 237 -24.65 8.57 2.90
N ASN A 238 -25.32 9.45 3.65
CA ASN A 238 -24.75 10.68 4.20
C ASN A 238 -23.55 10.42 5.14
N TRP A 239 -23.37 9.20 5.64
CA TRP A 239 -22.26 8.80 6.50
C TRP A 239 -21.05 8.29 5.73
N LEU A 240 -21.06 8.33 4.39
CA LEU A 240 -20.00 7.82 3.50
C LEU A 240 -19.74 6.30 3.58
N ALA A 241 -19.62 5.72 4.78
CA ALA A 241 -19.51 4.29 5.08
C ALA A 241 -19.88 4.03 6.56
N ARG A 242 -20.58 2.93 6.87
CA ARG A 242 -20.92 2.56 8.26
C ARG A 242 -19.74 1.97 9.04
N HIS A 243 -18.80 1.35 8.33
CA HIS A 243 -17.58 0.83 8.94
C HIS A 243 -16.60 1.97 9.27
N ILE A 244 -16.32 2.19 10.55
CA ILE A 244 -15.57 3.36 11.04
C ILE A 244 -14.20 3.56 10.35
N VAL A 245 -13.48 2.48 10.05
CA VAL A 245 -12.18 2.58 9.35
C VAL A 245 -12.36 3.02 7.90
N ASN A 246 -13.40 2.54 7.22
CA ASN A 246 -13.65 2.92 5.83
C ASN A 246 -14.09 4.38 5.77
N PHE A 247 -14.90 4.82 6.74
CA PHE A 247 -15.28 6.22 6.91
C PHE A 247 -14.05 7.13 7.02
N THR A 248 -13.13 6.83 7.95
CA THR A 248 -11.96 7.69 8.19
C THR A 248 -10.99 7.71 7.02
N GLN A 249 -10.68 6.57 6.39
CA GLN A 249 -9.79 6.53 5.23
C GLN A 249 -10.38 7.30 4.04
N ARG A 250 -11.69 7.13 3.81
CA ARG A 250 -12.39 7.68 2.66
C ARG A 250 -12.40 9.21 2.58
N PHE A 251 -12.28 9.92 3.69
CA PHE A 251 -12.12 11.38 3.67
C PHE A 251 -10.95 11.85 2.81
N SER A 252 -9.89 11.04 2.71
CA SER A 252 -8.71 11.40 1.94
C SER A 252 -8.89 11.15 0.43
N TYR A 253 -9.78 10.24 0.02
CA TYR A 253 -9.84 9.74 -1.35
C TYR A 253 -10.16 10.79 -2.40
N PRO A 254 -11.13 11.71 -2.18
CA PRO A 254 -11.39 12.79 -3.12
C PRO A 254 -10.14 13.67 -3.31
N GLY A 255 -9.44 14.02 -2.23
CA GLY A 255 -8.18 14.78 -2.28
C GLY A 255 -7.03 14.02 -2.96
N ILE A 256 -6.91 12.71 -2.74
CA ILE A 256 -5.93 11.85 -3.41
C ILE A 256 -6.17 11.88 -4.92
N TYR A 257 -7.40 11.60 -5.37
CA TYR A 257 -7.70 11.49 -6.80
C TYR A 257 -7.82 12.85 -7.50
N PHE A 258 -8.14 13.93 -6.78
CA PHE A 258 -8.15 15.30 -7.29
C PHE A 258 -6.83 15.67 -7.97
N GLN A 259 -5.70 15.16 -7.45
CA GLN A 259 -4.39 15.38 -8.05
C GLN A 259 -4.35 14.97 -9.54
N GLN A 260 -5.05 13.90 -9.90
CA GLN A 260 -5.15 13.47 -11.29
C GLN A 260 -6.37 14.05 -12.00
N SER A 261 -7.54 14.04 -11.36
CA SER A 261 -8.80 14.43 -12.01
C SER A 261 -8.87 15.93 -12.30
N ARG A 262 -8.27 16.76 -11.44
CA ARG A 262 -8.33 18.22 -11.46
C ARG A 262 -9.76 18.77 -11.48
N ARG A 263 -10.71 17.96 -11.02
CA ARG A 263 -12.13 18.29 -11.03
C ARG A 263 -12.51 18.89 -9.67
N PRO A 264 -12.97 20.15 -9.60
CA PRO A 264 -13.23 20.85 -8.34
C PRO A 264 -14.17 20.11 -7.39
N TRP A 265 -15.19 19.41 -7.91
CA TRP A 265 -16.15 18.64 -7.11
C TRP A 265 -15.56 17.47 -6.31
N HIS A 266 -14.27 17.12 -6.51
CA HIS A 266 -13.58 16.21 -5.59
C HIS A 266 -13.12 16.90 -4.29
N LEU A 267 -13.25 18.23 -4.18
CA LEU A 267 -12.87 18.99 -2.99
C LEU A 267 -14.07 19.67 -2.30
N GLU A 268 -15.27 19.54 -2.89
CA GLU A 268 -16.55 20.04 -2.39
C GLU A 268 -17.27 18.93 -1.60
#